data_AF-A0A6V7IJX0-F1
#
_entry.id   AF-A0A6V7IJX0-F1
#
_cell.length_a   1.000
_cell.length_b   1.000
_cell.length_c   1.000
_cell.angle_alpha   90.00
_cell.angle_beta   90.00
_cell.angle_gamma   90.00
#
_symmetry.space_group_name_H-M   'P 1'
#
loop_
_entity.id
_entity.type
_entity.pdbx_description
1 polymer ?
#
loop_
_entity_poly.entity_id
_entity_poly.type
_entity_poly.pdbx_seq_one_letter_code
_entity_poly.pdbx_strand_id
1 'polypeptide(L)'
;IILSSQKHISKGEIYSFLHPWFGTGLLTSTGQKWQTRRKILTPAFHFNVLREFAEIFDQEGRRMVDHLNEKGGEVVVDLLPFVTKYTLNTIC
;
A
#
# COMPACT_ATOMS: atom_id res chain seq x y z
N ILE A 1 0.60 -26.32 8.51
CA ILE A 1 0.10 -24.92 8.46
C ILE A 1 0.13 -24.48 6.99
N ILE A 2 -1.03 -24.25 6.37
CA ILE A 2 -1.12 -23.92 4.93
C ILE A 2 -1.00 -22.41 4.71
N LEU A 3 -1.65 -21.60 5.55
CA LEU A 3 -1.73 -20.14 5.39
C LEU A 3 -0.39 -19.40 5.54
N SER A 4 0.58 -19.96 6.25
CA SER A 4 1.94 -19.41 6.38
C SER A 4 2.96 -20.02 5.40
N SER A 5 2.51 -20.92 4.52
CA SER A 5 3.41 -21.61 3.60
C SER A 5 3.84 -20.71 2.45
N GLN A 6 5.15 -20.61 2.23
CA GLN A 6 5.72 -19.96 1.04
C GLN A 6 5.73 -20.87 -0.19
N LYS A 7 5.29 -22.13 -0.05
CA LYS A 7 5.22 -23.12 -1.15
C LYS A 7 3.83 -23.17 -1.80
N HIS A 8 2.76 -23.00 -1.01
CA HIS A 8 1.37 -23.05 -1.49
C HIS A 8 0.76 -21.65 -1.56
N ILE A 9 1.18 -20.88 -2.57
CA ILE A 9 0.80 -19.46 -2.74
C ILE A 9 -0.08 -19.21 -3.98
N SER A 10 -0.59 -20.28 -4.60
CA SER A 10 -1.51 -20.17 -5.74
C SER A 10 -2.72 -19.33 -5.36
N LYS A 11 -2.98 -18.30 -6.17
CA LYS A 11 -4.13 -17.42 -6.00
C LYS A 11 -5.36 -18.07 -6.62
N GLY A 12 -6.55 -17.75 -6.08
CA GLY A 12 -7.80 -18.20 -6.68
C GLY A 12 -8.03 -17.55 -8.05
N GLU A 13 -8.89 -18.16 -8.86
CA GLU A 13 -9.20 -17.75 -10.25
C GLU A 13 -9.61 -16.27 -10.38
N ILE A 14 -10.16 -15.67 -9.32
CA ILE A 14 -10.51 -14.25 -9.30
C ILE A 14 -9.31 -13.31 -9.56
N TYR A 15 -8.09 -13.76 -9.26
CA TYR A 15 -6.87 -12.98 -9.54
C TYR A 15 -6.52 -12.93 -11.03
N SER A 16 -7.10 -13.79 -11.87
CA SER A 16 -6.93 -13.75 -13.33
C SER A 16 -7.51 -12.46 -13.93
N PHE A 17 -8.56 -11.89 -13.32
CA PHE A 17 -9.11 -10.59 -13.71
C PHE A 17 -8.14 -9.43 -13.48
N LEU A 18 -7.11 -9.61 -12.64
CA LEU A 18 -6.08 -8.60 -12.39
C LEU A 18 -4.91 -8.68 -13.37
N HIS A 19 -4.80 -9.75 -14.17
CA HIS A 19 -3.69 -9.93 -15.11
C HIS A 19 -3.59 -8.85 -16.20
N PRO A 20 -4.68 -8.32 -16.79
CA PRO A 20 -4.57 -7.25 -17.79
C PRO A 20 -3.89 -5.98 -17.24
N TRP A 21 -4.02 -5.70 -15.95
CA TRP A 21 -3.46 -4.50 -15.31
C TRP A 21 -2.11 -4.78 -14.63
N PHE A 22 -2.05 -5.84 -13.82
CA PHE A 22 -0.88 -6.12 -12.96
C PHE A 22 0.03 -7.22 -13.53
N GLY A 23 -0.34 -7.82 -14.66
CA GLY A 23 0.36 -8.96 -15.25
C GLY A 23 0.56 -10.09 -14.25
N THR A 24 1.74 -10.68 -14.29
CA THR A 24 2.23 -11.67 -13.32
C THR A 24 3.29 -11.05 -12.40
N GLY A 25 2.91 -9.95 -11.75
CA GLY A 25 3.68 -9.23 -10.73
C GLY A 25 3.68 -9.92 -9.35
N LEU A 26 4.12 -9.21 -8.30
CA LEU A 26 4.23 -9.81 -6.95
C LEU A 26 2.89 -10.32 -6.41
N LEU A 27 1.78 -9.66 -6.73
CA LEU A 27 0.44 -10.02 -6.24
C LEU A 27 -0.11 -11.29 -6.90
N THR A 28 0.18 -11.48 -8.18
CA THR A 28 -0.48 -12.44 -9.08
C THR A 28 0.41 -13.60 -9.50
N SER A 29 1.73 -13.48 -9.35
CA SER A 29 2.67 -14.57 -9.65
C SER A 29 2.73 -15.62 -8.53
N THR A 30 3.21 -16.81 -8.89
CA THR A 30 3.40 -17.95 -7.99
C THR A 30 4.78 -18.58 -8.21
N GLY A 31 5.13 -19.57 -7.39
CA GLY A 31 6.35 -20.37 -7.54
C GLY A 31 7.63 -19.53 -7.55
N GLN A 32 8.60 -19.93 -8.38
CA GLN A 32 9.92 -19.30 -8.46
C GLN A 32 9.84 -17.80 -8.83
N LYS A 33 8.90 -17.43 -9.71
CA LYS A 33 8.73 -16.04 -10.16
C LYS A 33 8.35 -15.13 -8.99
N TRP A 34 7.42 -15.58 -8.16
CA TRP A 34 7.05 -14.86 -6.94
C TRP A 34 8.22 -14.78 -5.96
N GLN A 35 8.92 -15.89 -5.73
CA GLN A 35 10.04 -15.95 -4.78
C GLN A 35 11.16 -14.96 -5.14
N THR A 36 11.58 -14.94 -6.41
CA THR A 36 12.61 -14.01 -6.89
C THR A 36 12.18 -12.56 -6.70
N ARG A 37 10.94 -12.20 -7.07
CA ARG A 37 10.42 -10.84 -6.91
C ARG A 37 10.26 -10.43 -5.45
N ARG A 38 9.76 -11.32 -4.60
CA ARG A 38 9.63 -11.09 -3.15
C ARG A 38 11.00 -10.88 -2.52
N LYS A 39 12.01 -11.66 -2.91
CA LYS A 39 13.39 -11.51 -2.44
C LYS A 39 13.97 -10.13 -2.78
N ILE A 40 13.72 -9.65 -4.00
CA ILE A 40 14.20 -8.32 -4.45
C ILE A 40 13.47 -7.18 -3.74
N LEU A 41 12.16 -7.30 -3.49
CA LEU A 41 11.34 -6.22 -2.94
C LEU A 41 11.35 -6.12 -1.41
N THR A 42 11.53 -7.24 -0.70
CA THR A 42 11.44 -7.26 0.78
C THR A 42 12.40 -6.25 1.47
N PRO A 43 13.65 -6.04 1.00
CA PRO A 43 14.54 -5.04 1.60
C PRO A 43 14.00 -3.61 1.58
N ALA A 44 13.17 -3.23 0.59
CA ALA A 44 12.57 -1.90 0.50
C ALA A 44 11.51 -1.65 1.61
N PHE A 45 11.11 -2.68 2.34
CA PHE A 45 10.20 -2.60 3.48
C PHE A 45 10.91 -2.96 4.80
N HIS A 46 12.24 -2.87 4.83
CA HIS A 46 13.01 -2.99 6.07
C HIS A 46 12.81 -1.77 6.96
N PHE A 47 12.87 -1.93 8.28
CA PHE A 47 12.55 -0.87 9.25
C PHE A 47 13.30 0.45 9.05
N ASN A 48 14.53 0.40 8.55
CA ASN A 48 15.30 1.61 8.26
C ASN A 48 14.64 2.44 7.15
N VAL A 49 14.17 1.79 6.08
CA VAL A 49 13.45 2.45 4.98
C VAL A 49 12.07 2.91 5.45
N LEU A 50 11.38 2.09 6.25
CA LEU A 50 10.07 2.47 6.80
C LEU A 50 10.14 3.70 7.71
N ARG A 51 11.27 3.92 8.39
CA ARG A 51 11.48 5.12 9.22
C ARG A 51 11.53 6.38 8.36
N GLU A 52 12.14 6.31 7.18
CA GLU A 52 12.16 7.43 6.22
C GLU A 52 10.73 7.73 5.73
N PHE A 53 9.90 6.71 5.48
CA PHE A 53 8.49 6.92 5.13
C PHE A 53 7.65 7.49 6.28
N ALA A 54 8.00 7.21 7.54
CA ALA A 54 7.28 7.77 8.68
C ALA A 54 7.33 9.30 8.71
N GLU A 55 8.41 9.92 8.21
CA GLU A 55 8.51 11.38 8.07
C GLU A 55 7.51 11.92 7.05
N ILE A 56 7.34 11.22 5.91
CA ILE A 56 6.33 11.57 4.90
C ILE A 56 4.92 11.44 5.48
N PHE A 57 4.69 10.38 6.28
CA PHE A 57 3.39 10.12 6.90
C PHE A 57 3.03 11.22 7.91
N ASP A 58 4.00 11.67 8.71
CA ASP A 58 3.82 12.79 9.64
C ASP A 58 3.53 14.10 8.88
N GLN A 59 4.25 14.37 7.79
CA GLN A 59 4.05 15.58 6.97
C GLN A 59 2.66 15.62 6.34
N GLU A 60 2.22 14.54 5.68
CA GLU A 60 0.88 14.48 5.10
C GLU A 60 -0.22 14.45 6.17
N GLY A 61 0.04 13.82 7.32
CA GLY A 61 -0.84 13.84 8.47
C GLY A 61 -1.05 15.25 9.02
N ARG A 62 0.01 16.06 9.13
CA ARG A 62 -0.08 17.47 9.52
C ARG A 62 -0.87 18.27 8.48
N ARG A 63 -0.59 18.10 7.19
CA ARG A 63 -1.35 18.77 6.11
C ARG A 63 -2.83 18.40 6.13
N MET A 64 -3.16 17.16 6.50
CA MET A 64 -4.54 16.72 6.68
C MET A 64 -5.22 17.46 7.84
N VAL A 65 -4.53 17.58 8.98
CA VAL A 65 -5.01 18.31 10.17
C VAL A 65 -5.14 19.81 9.88
N ASP A 66 -4.14 20.42 9.27
CA ASP A 66 -4.13 21.85 8.93
C ASP A 66 -5.28 22.22 8.00
N HIS A 67 -5.55 21.39 6.98
CA HIS A 67 -6.68 21.57 6.07
C HIS A 67 -8.04 21.56 6.80
N LEU A 68 -8.18 20.73 7.84
CA LEU A 68 -9.39 20.69 8.65
C LEU A 68 -9.48 21.93 9.55
N ASN A 69 -8.37 22.36 10.14
CA ASN A 69 -8.32 23.54 11.01
C ASN A 69 -8.56 24.85 10.26
N GLU A 70 -8.07 24.99 9.03
CA GLU A 70 -8.23 26.18 8.18
C GLU A 70 -9.68 26.53 7.88
N LYS A 71 -10.57 25.52 7.84
CA LYS A 71 -11.98 25.75 7.51
C LYS A 71 -12.75 26.49 8.63
N GLY A 72 -12.26 26.41 9.87
CA GLY A 72 -12.85 27.06 11.04
C GLY A 72 -14.24 26.51 11.43
N GLY A 73 -14.48 26.36 12.74
CA GLY A 73 -15.77 25.86 13.24
C GLY A 73 -16.02 24.39 12.91
N GLU A 74 -17.30 24.01 12.75
CA GLU A 74 -17.69 22.65 12.42
C GLU A 74 -17.40 22.33 10.94
N VAL A 75 -16.63 21.27 10.71
CA VAL A 75 -16.21 20.85 9.36
C VAL A 75 -16.92 19.56 8.98
N VAL A 76 -17.74 19.62 7.93
CA VAL A 76 -18.34 18.45 7.29
C VAL A 76 -17.60 18.17 5.98
N VAL A 77 -16.97 17.00 5.89
CA VAL A 77 -16.29 16.53 4.68
C VAL A 77 -16.72 15.10 4.35
N ASP A 78 -16.75 14.77 3.06
CA ASP A 78 -16.84 13.38 2.63
C ASP A 78 -15.50 12.67 2.92
N LEU A 79 -15.55 11.69 3.81
CA LEU A 79 -14.37 11.02 4.35
C LEU A 79 -13.60 10.25 3.29
N LEU A 80 -14.30 9.59 2.35
CA LEU A 80 -13.66 8.72 1.38
C LEU A 80 -12.71 9.50 0.43
N PRO A 81 -13.14 10.55 -0.29
CA PRO A 81 -12.24 11.32 -1.13
C PRO A 81 -11.20 12.08 -0.31
N PHE A 82 -11.55 12.51 0.91
CA PHE A 82 -10.63 13.20 1.81
C PHE A 82 -9.45 12.30 2.19
N VAL A 83 -9.70 11.13 2.78
CA VAL A 83 -8.66 10.20 3.20
C VAL A 83 -7.92 9.63 1.98
N THR A 84 -8.62 9.37 0.87
CA THR A 84 -7.98 8.86 -0.36
C THR A 84 -6.94 9.84 -0.88
N LYS A 85 -7.22 11.15 -0.86
CA LYS A 85 -6.26 12.19 -1.28
C LYS A 85 -4.96 12.13 -0.46
N TYR A 86 -5.05 12.15 0.86
CA TYR A 86 -3.87 12.15 1.72
C TYR A 86 -3.15 10.79 1.74
N THR A 87 -3.88 9.69 1.56
CA THR A 87 -3.29 8.36 1.37
C THR A 87 -2.50 8.29 0.06
N LEU A 88 -3.01 8.90 -1.02
CA LEU A 88 -2.32 8.96 -2.30
C LEU A 88 -1.02 9.79 -2.19
N ASN A 89 -1.08 10.97 -1.59
CA ASN A 89 0.10 11.81 -1.34
C ASN A 89 1.15 11.12 -0.45
N THR A 90 0.69 10.22 0.42
CA THR A 90 1.57 9.45 1.30
C THR A 90 2.33 8.35 0.53
N ILE A 91 1.72 7.80 -0.52
CA ILE A 91 2.27 6.67 -1.29
C ILE A 91 3.05 7.14 -2.53
N CYS A 92 2.71 8.30 -3.10
CA CYS A 92 3.23 8.84 -4.36
C CYS A 92 3.86 10.21 -4.17
#